data_AF-K1U259-F1
#
_entry.id   AF-K1U259-F1
#
_cell.length_a   1.000
_cell.length_b   1.000
_cell.length_c   1.000
_cell.angle_alpha   90.00
_cell.angle_beta   90.00
_cell.angle_gamma   90.00
#
_symmetry.space_group_name_H-M   'P 1'
#
loop_
_entity.id
_entity.type
_entity.pdbx_description
1 polymer ?
#
loop_
_entity_poly.entity_id
_entity_poly.type
_entity_poly.pdbx_seq_one_letter_code
_entity_poly.pdbx_strand_id
1 'polypeptide(L)'
;GGPRTQLEYRYVGYAPQTVEVGNRTMIDVSLEQETNELESVVVVGYGEQKKATLTGAVATIDMQDIKTPSPNLSNSLQGKIAGVISVQSSGEPGYDNSTFTIRGIGSFVNTSSNAPLIIVDGVQREDVNSFNTGIFNNIDPEDISSISLLKDASATAVYGAKGANGVLIITTKRGVTGQPRLTIKVESGVTNFTKTPELLNGVDYMTLYNEARRNAGQSETYSPRDILLTRSGLDPYMYPNVDWIDEVYKSFSSVTNAHLNVTGGSEKVRYYVSASFYDQEGQYKVKKMNGYNPNLSYRRYDFR
;
A
#
# COMPACT_ATOMS: atom_id res chain seq x y z
N GLY A 1 45.48 4.67 28.92
CA GLY A 1 44.11 4.35 29.35
C GLY A 1 43.56 3.32 28.38
N GLY A 2 43.29 2.11 28.86
CA GLY A 2 42.73 1.04 28.02
C GLY A 2 41.24 1.25 27.74
N PRO A 3 40.68 0.63 26.70
CA PRO A 3 39.26 0.76 26.36
C PRO A 3 38.39 0.22 27.49
N ARG A 4 37.52 1.07 28.05
CA ARG A 4 36.51 0.66 29.03
C ARG A 4 35.45 -0.16 28.31
N THR A 5 35.42 -1.45 28.58
CA THR A 5 34.40 -2.35 28.04
C THR A 5 33.08 -2.08 28.76
N GLN A 6 32.04 -1.76 28.00
CA GLN A 6 30.69 -1.50 28.50
C GLN A 6 29.74 -2.55 27.94
N LEU A 7 28.79 -3.00 28.76
CA LEU A 7 27.72 -3.89 28.34
C LEU A 7 26.40 -3.12 28.40
N GLU A 8 25.65 -3.18 27.30
CA GLU A 8 24.31 -2.61 27.20
C GLU A 8 23.28 -3.74 27.34
N TYR A 9 22.34 -3.57 28.27
CA TYR A 9 21.27 -4.52 28.53
C TYR A 9 19.94 -3.94 28.06
N ARG A 10 19.22 -4.70 27.23
CA ARG A 10 17.92 -4.32 26.67
C ARG A 10 16.89 -5.41 26.90
N TYR A 11 15.70 -5.02 27.35
CA TYR A 11 14.54 -5.91 27.46
C TYR A 11 13.27 -5.15 27.09
N VAL A 12 12.32 -5.83 26.46
CA VAL A 12 11.10 -5.17 25.95
C VAL A 12 10.26 -4.66 27.14
N GLY A 13 9.94 -3.37 27.13
CA GLY A 13 9.18 -2.69 28.21
C GLY A 13 10.04 -2.14 29.35
N TYR A 14 11.37 -2.13 29.20
CA TYR A 14 12.33 -1.65 30.20
C TYR A 14 13.39 -0.75 29.56
N ALA A 15 13.86 0.25 30.31
CA ALA A 15 14.80 1.23 29.80
C ALA A 15 16.18 0.58 29.58
N PRO A 16 16.86 0.86 28.45
CA PRO A 16 18.18 0.31 28.19
C PRO A 16 19.19 0.82 29.23
N GLN A 17 19.92 -0.09 29.86
CA GLN A 17 20.92 0.25 30.88
C GLN A 17 22.31 -0.17 30.42
N THR A 18 23.25 0.78 30.42
CA THR A 18 24.67 0.52 30.12
C THR A 18 25.47 0.45 31.41
N VAL A 19 26.22 -0.63 31.60
CA VAL A 19 27.06 -0.86 32.78
C VAL A 19 28.52 -1.06 32.36
N GLU A 20 29.46 -0.37 33.01
CA GLU A 20 30.88 -0.59 32.79
C GLU A 20 31.34 -1.91 33.44
N VAL A 21 31.98 -2.79 32.67
CA VAL A 21 32.38 -4.14 33.12
C VAL A 21 33.56 -4.09 34.10
N GLY A 22 34.55 -3.24 33.83
CA GLY A 22 35.77 -3.15 34.63
C GLY A 22 36.44 -4.51 34.84
N ASN A 23 36.80 -4.83 36.09
CA ASN A 23 37.39 -6.12 36.51
C ASN A 23 36.39 -7.04 37.23
N ARG A 24 35.07 -6.82 37.07
CA ARG A 24 34.04 -7.58 37.80
C ARG A 24 33.72 -8.89 37.07
N THR A 25 33.65 -10.00 37.81
CA THR A 25 33.29 -11.32 37.28
C THR A 25 31.79 -11.63 37.36
N MET A 26 31.04 -10.86 38.15
CA MET A 26 29.58 -10.95 38.29
C MET A 26 28.99 -9.53 38.21
N ILE A 27 27.97 -9.35 37.38
CA ILE A 27 27.31 -8.06 37.13
C ILE A 27 25.80 -8.28 37.28
N ASP A 28 25.25 -7.84 38.41
CA ASP A 28 23.81 -7.81 38.64
C ASP A 28 23.24 -6.51 38.08
N VAL A 29 22.26 -6.62 37.17
CA VAL A 29 21.61 -5.47 36.52
C VAL A 29 20.11 -5.57 36.74
N SER A 30 19.54 -4.53 37.35
CA SER A 30 18.09 -4.39 37.55
C SER A 30 17.58 -3.32 36.60
N LEU A 31 16.83 -3.74 35.58
CA LEU A 31 16.26 -2.81 34.62
C LEU A 31 15.03 -2.11 35.22
N GLU A 32 14.93 -0.81 35.03
CA GLU A 32 13.72 -0.05 35.37
C GLU A 32 12.67 -0.19 34.28
N GLN A 33 11.42 -0.42 34.68
CA GLN A 33 10.30 -0.54 33.73
C GLN A 33 10.11 0.81 33.03
N GLU A 34 10.18 0.80 31.71
CA GLU A 34 10.02 2.00 30.90
C GLU A 34 8.52 2.17 30.62
N THR A 35 7.87 2.97 31.45
CA THR A 35 6.51 3.44 31.20
C THR A 35 6.57 4.53 30.13
N ASN A 36 6.88 4.14 28.89
CA ASN A 36 6.67 5.00 27.74
C ASN A 36 5.16 5.12 27.50
N GLU A 37 4.50 5.99 28.27
CA GLU A 37 3.41 6.75 27.69
C GLU A 37 4.05 7.58 26.58
N LEU A 38 4.14 7.00 25.38
CA LEU A 38 4.49 7.73 24.17
C LEU A 38 3.53 8.91 24.13
N GLU A 39 4.05 10.11 24.41
CA GLU A 39 3.33 11.36 24.19
C GLU A 39 3.16 11.52 22.68
N SER A 40 2.26 10.72 22.11
CA SER A 40 1.93 10.79 20.69
C SER A 40 1.29 12.16 20.49
N VAL A 41 2.05 13.04 19.85
CA VAL A 41 1.57 14.34 19.44
C VAL A 41 0.71 14.12 18.21
N VAL A 42 -0.54 14.55 18.30
CA VAL A 42 -1.49 14.53 17.20
C VAL A 42 -1.51 15.92 16.59
N VAL A 43 -1.32 16.00 15.28
CA VAL A 43 -1.47 17.27 14.56
C VAL A 43 -2.96 17.50 14.33
N VAL A 44 -3.49 18.59 14.89
CA VAL A 44 -4.89 19.00 14.72
C VAL A 44 -4.90 20.40 14.13
N GLY A 45 -5.40 20.54 12.91
CA GLY A 45 -5.36 21.84 12.24
C GLY A 45 -3.93 22.32 12.03
N TYR A 46 -3.63 23.48 12.63
CA TYR A 46 -2.31 24.13 12.60
C TYR A 46 -1.48 23.94 13.88
N GLY A 47 -1.93 23.10 14.82
CA GLY A 47 -1.29 22.90 16.12
C GLY A 47 -0.98 21.44 16.44
N GLU A 48 0.02 21.24 17.29
CA GLU A 48 0.38 19.96 17.88
C GLU A 48 -0.30 19.82 19.25
N GLN A 49 -1.12 18.78 19.44
CA GLN A 49 -1.81 18.51 20.71
C GLN A 49 -1.49 17.10 21.23
N LYS A 50 -1.34 16.97 22.56
CA LYS A 50 -1.18 15.65 23.18
C LYS A 50 -2.46 14.83 23.00
N LYS A 51 -2.33 13.57 22.61
CA LYS A 51 -3.46 12.63 22.45
C LYS A 51 -4.38 12.57 23.68
N ALA A 52 -3.79 12.69 24.89
CA ALA A 52 -4.52 12.67 26.16
C ALA A 52 -5.44 13.88 26.39
N THR A 53 -5.16 15.03 25.75
CA THR A 53 -5.91 16.28 25.95
C THR A 53 -6.99 16.51 24.89
N LEU A 54 -7.15 15.58 23.95
CA LEU A 54 -8.02 15.77 22.79
C LEU A 54 -9.46 15.36 23.12
N THR A 55 -10.39 16.30 22.99
CA THR A 55 -11.81 16.10 23.30
C THR A 55 -12.64 15.56 22.12
N GLY A 56 -12.06 15.44 20.93
CA GLY A 56 -12.72 14.93 19.71
C GLY A 56 -12.18 13.57 19.25
N ALA A 57 -12.97 12.81 18.49
CA ALA A 57 -12.55 11.54 17.93
C ALA A 57 -11.54 11.74 16.79
N VAL A 58 -10.26 11.60 17.15
CA VAL A 58 -9.15 11.55 16.21
C VAL A 58 -8.45 10.21 16.30
N ALA A 59 -8.23 9.59 15.14
CA ALA A 59 -7.43 8.37 15.06
C ALA A 59 -6.09 8.71 14.42
N THR A 60 -4.99 8.39 15.09
CA THR A 60 -3.64 8.59 14.57
C THR A 60 -2.95 7.25 14.43
N ILE A 61 -2.23 7.08 13.33
CA ILE A 61 -1.32 5.96 13.09
C ILE A 61 0.06 6.52 12.83
N ASP A 62 1.05 6.02 13.57
CA ASP A 62 2.45 6.22 13.28
C ASP A 62 2.91 5.18 12.25
N MET A 63 3.61 5.63 11.20
CA MET A 63 4.00 4.73 10.10
C MET A 63 5.00 3.66 10.55
N GLN A 64 5.70 3.88 11.67
CA GLN A 64 6.60 2.89 12.26
C GLN A 64 5.86 1.62 12.72
N ASP A 65 4.57 1.73 13.03
CA ASP A 65 3.74 0.59 13.46
C ASP A 65 3.17 -0.19 12.26
N ILE A 66 3.24 0.38 11.06
CA ILE A 66 2.84 -0.29 9.82
C ILE A 66 4.00 -1.17 9.33
N LYS A 67 4.02 -2.41 9.82
CA LYS A 67 5.03 -3.43 9.42
C LYS A 67 4.77 -4.12 8.07
N THR A 68 3.74 -3.69 7.34
CA THR A 68 3.33 -4.32 6.07
C THR A 68 3.86 -3.51 4.91
N PRO A 69 4.71 -4.10 4.04
CA PRO A 69 5.07 -3.49 2.76
C PRO A 69 3.78 -3.32 1.97
N SER A 70 3.41 -2.08 1.68
CA SER A 70 2.28 -1.80 0.81
C SER A 70 2.70 -0.69 -0.14
N PRO A 71 2.57 -0.93 -1.46
CA PRO A 71 3.05 -0.01 -2.47
C PRO A 71 2.31 1.32 -2.46
N ASN A 72 1.04 1.29 -2.07
CA ASN A 72 0.19 2.47 -1.98
C ASN A 72 -0.22 2.71 -0.53
N LEU A 73 -0.12 3.98 -0.10
CA LEU A 73 -0.56 4.45 1.20
C LEU A 73 -2.03 4.08 1.46
N SER A 74 -2.84 4.07 0.41
CA SER A 74 -4.26 3.77 0.50
C SER A 74 -4.53 2.35 1.03
N ASN A 75 -3.71 1.40 0.58
CA ASN A 75 -3.88 -0.01 0.88
C ASN A 75 -3.30 -0.34 2.26
N SER A 76 -2.27 0.42 2.70
CA SER A 76 -1.68 0.31 4.04
C SER A 76 -2.66 0.66 5.17
N LEU A 77 -3.64 1.53 4.90
CA LEU A 77 -4.59 2.03 5.89
C LEU A 77 -5.84 1.16 6.02
N GLN A 78 -6.07 0.25 5.08
CA GLN A 78 -7.22 -0.65 5.10
C GLN A 78 -7.19 -1.49 6.38
N GLY A 79 -8.28 -1.43 7.15
CA GLY A 79 -8.43 -2.18 8.41
C GLY A 79 -7.60 -1.67 9.59
N LYS A 80 -6.72 -0.68 9.42
CA LYS A 80 -5.92 -0.12 10.53
C LYS A 80 -6.57 1.08 11.20
N ILE A 81 -7.45 1.81 10.51
CA ILE A 81 -8.21 2.92 11.07
C ILE A 81 -9.69 2.54 11.20
N ALA A 82 -10.22 2.55 12.44
CA ALA A 82 -11.64 2.31 12.68
C ALA A 82 -12.52 3.36 11.96
N GLY A 83 -13.55 2.91 11.23
CA GLY A 83 -14.48 3.81 10.54
C GLY A 83 -13.99 4.37 9.19
N VAL A 84 -12.84 3.88 8.69
CA VAL A 84 -12.42 4.08 7.30
C VAL A 84 -12.84 2.85 6.50
N ILE A 85 -13.58 3.07 5.43
CA ILE A 85 -13.87 2.07 4.41
C ILE A 85 -12.92 2.32 3.25
N SER A 86 -12.17 1.29 2.88
CA SER A 86 -11.19 1.32 1.80
C SER A 86 -11.52 0.19 0.83
N VAL A 87 -11.83 0.53 -0.41
CA VAL A 87 -12.20 -0.44 -1.46
C VAL A 87 -11.27 -0.26 -2.65
N GLN A 88 -10.49 -1.30 -2.93
CA GLN A 88 -9.70 -1.44 -4.15
C GLN A 88 -10.60 -2.01 -5.23
N SER A 89 -10.93 -1.22 -6.25
CA SER A 89 -11.79 -1.62 -7.37
C SER A 89 -11.03 -2.13 -8.59
N SER A 90 -9.71 -1.92 -8.63
CA SER A 90 -8.84 -2.34 -9.72
C SER A 90 -7.54 -2.96 -9.18
N GLY A 91 -6.99 -3.91 -9.91
CA GLY A 91 -5.65 -4.47 -9.71
C GLY A 91 -4.65 -4.03 -10.80
N GLU A 92 -5.02 -3.05 -11.62
CA GLU A 92 -4.15 -2.51 -12.66
C GLU A 92 -3.00 -1.72 -12.04
N PRO A 93 -1.73 -2.02 -12.36
CA PRO A 93 -0.59 -1.29 -11.83
C PRO A 93 -0.72 0.23 -11.99
N GLY A 94 -0.59 0.98 -10.90
CA GLY A 94 -0.73 2.44 -10.89
C GLY A 94 -2.17 2.96 -10.76
N TYR A 95 -3.16 2.10 -11.01
CA TYR A 95 -4.59 2.37 -10.81
C TYR A 95 -5.21 1.45 -9.75
N ASP A 96 -4.38 0.79 -8.96
CA ASP A 96 -4.75 -0.16 -7.90
C ASP A 96 -4.96 0.53 -6.54
N ASN A 97 -5.19 1.84 -6.57
CA ASN A 97 -5.46 2.66 -5.40
C ASN A 97 -6.84 2.34 -4.82
N SER A 98 -6.94 2.34 -3.50
CA SER A 98 -8.23 2.17 -2.83
C SER A 98 -8.98 3.49 -2.72
N THR A 99 -10.27 3.46 -3.04
CA THR A 99 -11.20 4.54 -2.75
C THR A 99 -11.49 4.58 -1.25
N PHE A 100 -11.48 5.78 -0.67
CA PHE A 100 -11.66 5.98 0.76
C PHE A 100 -12.96 6.68 1.11
N THR A 101 -13.60 6.22 2.17
CA THR A 101 -14.73 6.91 2.78
C THR A 101 -14.66 6.82 4.30
N ILE A 102 -14.89 7.94 4.99
CA ILE A 102 -14.92 8.01 6.45
C ILE A 102 -16.38 7.96 6.89
N ARG A 103 -16.75 7.01 7.76
CA ARG A 103 -18.12 6.82 8.28
C ARG A 103 -19.18 6.51 7.20
N GLY A 104 -18.77 6.02 6.03
CA GLY A 104 -19.69 5.67 4.94
C GLY A 104 -20.15 6.89 4.12
N ILE A 105 -21.03 6.64 3.15
CA ILE A 105 -21.47 7.64 2.18
C ILE A 105 -22.49 8.57 2.85
N GLY A 106 -22.09 9.80 3.16
CA GLY A 106 -22.92 10.81 3.85
C GLY A 106 -23.88 11.59 2.95
N SER A 107 -23.64 11.62 1.63
CA SER A 107 -24.53 12.28 0.65
C SER A 107 -24.86 11.34 -0.50
N PHE A 108 -26.16 11.25 -0.83
CA PHE A 108 -26.69 10.52 -1.98
C PHE A 108 -26.57 11.31 -3.30
N VAL A 109 -26.19 12.59 -3.22
CA VAL A 109 -26.11 13.49 -4.37
C VAL A 109 -24.64 13.77 -4.64
N ASN A 110 -24.15 13.25 -5.77
CA ASN A 110 -22.79 13.44 -6.31
C ASN A 110 -21.68 12.65 -5.57
N THR A 111 -21.29 11.51 -6.15
CA THR A 111 -20.22 10.61 -5.69
C THR A 111 -18.84 11.27 -5.59
N SER A 112 -18.63 12.44 -6.23
CA SER A 112 -17.40 13.23 -6.17
C SER A 112 -17.26 14.06 -4.87
N SER A 113 -18.35 14.20 -4.10
CA SER A 113 -18.45 15.15 -2.98
C SER A 113 -18.39 14.50 -1.59
N ASN A 114 -18.06 13.21 -1.49
CA ASN A 114 -17.96 12.45 -0.24
C ASN A 114 -16.52 12.10 0.16
N ALA A 115 -15.52 12.56 -0.62
CA ALA A 115 -14.12 12.34 -0.30
C ALA A 115 -13.73 13.17 0.94
N PRO A 116 -12.89 12.63 1.84
CA PRO A 116 -12.36 13.42 2.93
C PRO A 116 -11.37 14.46 2.41
N LEU A 117 -11.25 15.57 3.14
CA LEU A 117 -10.22 16.57 2.87
C LEU A 117 -8.84 16.01 3.22
N ILE A 118 -7.87 16.11 2.31
CA ILE A 118 -6.49 15.68 2.58
C ILE A 118 -5.57 16.88 2.75
N ILE A 119 -4.84 16.88 3.85
CA ILE A 119 -3.82 17.87 4.17
C ILE A 119 -2.48 17.15 4.24
N VAL A 120 -1.48 17.62 3.50
CA VAL A 120 -0.10 17.12 3.56
C VAL A 120 0.79 18.26 4.02
N ASP A 121 1.45 18.08 5.17
CA ASP A 121 2.32 19.10 5.78
C ASP A 121 1.66 20.50 5.90
N GLY A 122 0.35 20.53 6.19
CA GLY A 122 -0.42 21.77 6.34
C GLY A 122 -0.98 22.36 5.04
N VAL A 123 -0.65 21.77 3.88
CA VAL A 123 -1.19 22.21 2.57
C VAL A 123 -2.31 21.28 2.13
N GLN A 124 -3.44 21.86 1.75
CA GLN A 124 -4.55 21.11 1.17
C GLN A 124 -4.16 20.51 -0.18
N ARG A 125 -4.41 19.22 -0.34
CA ARG A 125 -4.35 18.51 -1.63
C ARG A 125 -5.78 18.23 -2.09
N GLU A 126 -6.14 18.71 -3.26
CA GLU A 126 -7.50 18.57 -3.78
C GLU A 126 -7.75 17.23 -4.49
N ASP A 127 -6.71 16.39 -4.64
CA ASP A 127 -6.79 15.25 -5.54
C ASP A 127 -6.61 13.89 -4.85
N VAL A 128 -7.75 13.32 -4.42
CA VAL A 128 -7.86 11.96 -3.85
C VAL A 128 -8.50 10.99 -4.84
N ASN A 129 -9.30 11.50 -5.78
CA ASN A 129 -10.19 10.71 -6.64
C ASN A 129 -10.15 11.14 -8.12
N SER A 130 -9.21 11.98 -8.56
CA SER A 130 -9.10 12.24 -9.99
C SER A 130 -8.70 10.95 -10.68
N PHE A 131 -9.54 10.56 -11.63
CA PHE A 131 -9.33 9.46 -12.57
C PHE A 131 -7.98 9.56 -13.31
N ASN A 132 -7.24 10.66 -13.18
CA ASN A 132 -5.90 10.88 -13.69
C ASN A 132 -4.99 11.60 -12.68
N THR A 133 -4.53 10.94 -11.60
CA THR A 133 -3.48 11.42 -10.65
C THR A 133 -4.03 11.93 -9.30
N GLY A 134 -4.51 11.02 -8.45
CA GLY A 134 -4.63 11.30 -7.02
C GLY A 134 -3.23 11.51 -6.41
N ILE A 135 -2.80 12.76 -6.25
CA ILE A 135 -1.43 13.13 -5.80
C ILE A 135 -1.09 12.52 -4.43
N PHE A 136 -2.10 12.21 -3.62
CA PHE A 136 -1.95 11.51 -2.33
C PHE A 136 -1.30 10.12 -2.47
N ASN A 137 -1.62 9.37 -3.53
CA ASN A 137 -1.07 8.03 -3.75
C ASN A 137 0.36 8.05 -4.33
N ASN A 138 0.83 9.23 -4.76
CA ASN A 138 2.20 9.42 -5.24
C ASN A 138 3.18 9.78 -4.12
N ILE A 139 2.71 9.89 -2.87
CA ILE A 139 3.61 10.07 -1.73
C ILE A 139 4.08 8.70 -1.29
N ASP A 140 5.40 8.57 -1.14
CA ASP A 140 5.99 7.37 -0.60
C ASP A 140 5.55 7.14 0.85
N PRO A 141 4.97 5.97 1.20
CA PRO A 141 4.70 5.62 2.59
C PRO A 141 5.94 5.72 3.49
N GLU A 142 7.15 5.49 2.98
CA GLU A 142 8.39 5.61 3.73
C GLU A 142 8.76 7.06 4.07
N ASP A 143 8.21 8.04 3.36
CA ASP A 143 8.42 9.46 3.64
C ASP A 143 7.42 10.00 4.66
N ILE A 144 6.42 9.20 5.04
CA ILE A 144 5.37 9.59 5.98
C ILE A 144 5.79 9.26 7.41
N SER A 145 5.62 10.23 8.30
CA SER A 145 5.84 10.06 9.73
C SER A 145 4.58 9.52 10.39
N SER A 146 3.46 10.23 10.20
CA SER A 146 2.19 9.90 10.83
C SER A 146 1.00 10.33 9.98
N ILE A 147 -0.12 9.66 10.20
CA ILE A 147 -1.40 9.94 9.57
C ILE A 147 -2.44 10.13 10.66
N SER A 148 -3.08 11.29 10.66
CA SER A 148 -4.12 11.65 11.63
C SER A 148 -5.44 11.86 10.92
N LEU A 149 -6.49 11.18 11.40
CA LEU A 149 -7.83 11.25 10.85
C LEU A 149 -8.77 11.95 11.83
N LEU A 150 -9.24 13.14 11.43
CA LEU A 150 -10.24 13.92 12.15
C LEU A 150 -11.63 13.49 11.69
N LYS A 151 -12.42 12.90 12.60
CA LYS A 151 -13.74 12.34 12.28
C LYS A 151 -14.91 13.21 12.75
N ASP A 152 -14.70 14.02 13.78
CA ASP A 152 -15.76 14.79 14.42
C ASP A 152 -15.84 16.23 13.93
N ALA A 153 -17.06 16.79 14.00
CA ALA A 153 -17.35 18.16 13.60
C ALA A 153 -16.52 19.19 14.38
N SER A 154 -16.22 18.95 15.65
CA SER A 154 -15.40 19.84 16.48
C SER A 154 -13.93 19.87 16.04
N ALA A 155 -13.36 18.72 15.65
CA ALA A 155 -11.99 18.61 15.19
C ALA A 155 -11.83 19.13 13.74
N THR A 156 -12.85 18.95 12.91
CA THR A 156 -12.85 19.36 11.50
C THR A 156 -13.28 20.83 11.29
N ALA A 157 -13.86 21.48 12.30
CA ALA A 157 -14.33 22.87 12.24
C ALA A 157 -13.28 23.87 11.74
N VAL A 158 -12.00 23.63 12.07
CA VAL A 158 -10.86 24.47 11.63
C VAL A 158 -10.71 24.48 10.10
N TYR A 159 -11.16 23.42 9.43
CA TYR A 159 -11.09 23.24 7.98
C TYR A 159 -12.41 23.62 7.25
N GLY A 160 -13.41 24.13 7.99
CA GLY A 160 -14.66 24.64 7.44
C GLY A 160 -15.51 23.58 6.73
N ALA A 161 -16.34 24.03 5.77
CA ALA A 161 -17.30 23.18 5.07
C ALA A 161 -16.66 22.00 4.32
N LYS A 162 -15.40 22.15 3.85
CA LYS A 162 -14.66 21.07 3.18
C LYS A 162 -14.28 19.92 4.14
N GLY A 163 -14.24 20.18 5.46
CA GLY A 163 -13.98 19.17 6.50
C GLY A 163 -15.21 18.36 6.92
N ALA A 164 -16.40 18.63 6.36
CA ALA A 164 -17.65 17.98 6.78
C ALA A 164 -17.64 16.45 6.61
N ASN A 165 -16.88 15.94 5.64
CA ASN A 165 -16.72 14.50 5.38
C ASN A 165 -15.51 13.89 6.13
N GLY A 166 -14.90 14.64 7.05
CA GLY A 166 -13.67 14.26 7.73
C GLY A 166 -12.40 14.81 7.05
N VAL A 167 -11.32 14.88 7.82
CA VAL A 167 -10.02 15.42 7.37
C VAL A 167 -8.92 14.41 7.65
N LEU A 168 -8.15 14.05 6.64
CA LEU A 168 -6.95 13.22 6.71
C LEU A 168 -5.72 14.11 6.65
N ILE A 169 -4.95 14.13 7.74
CA ILE A 169 -3.71 14.89 7.86
C ILE A 169 -2.55 13.91 7.73
N ILE A 170 -1.69 14.13 6.75
CA ILE A 170 -0.41 13.45 6.61
C ILE A 170 0.69 14.39 7.07
N THR A 171 1.51 13.89 7.99
CA THR A 171 2.76 14.53 8.39
C THR A 171 3.91 13.73 7.84
N THR A 172 4.78 14.37 7.08
CA THR A 172 5.96 13.72 6.52
C THR A 172 7.14 13.75 7.48
N LYS A 173 8.13 12.87 7.25
CA LYS A 173 9.38 12.85 8.00
C LYS A 173 10.15 14.16 7.76
N ARG A 174 10.77 14.67 8.83
CA ARG A 174 11.61 15.87 8.85
C ARG A 174 13.01 15.53 9.34
N GLY A 175 13.95 16.43 9.08
CA GLY A 175 15.33 16.27 9.55
C GLY A 175 15.38 16.21 11.07
N VAL A 176 16.19 15.28 11.60
CA VAL A 176 16.43 15.11 13.03
C VAL A 176 17.80 15.65 13.41
N THR A 177 17.93 16.20 14.62
CA THR A 177 19.23 16.60 15.15
C THR A 177 20.07 15.36 15.44
N GLY A 178 21.31 15.35 14.98
CA GLY A 178 22.22 14.22 15.18
C GLY A 178 23.12 13.99 13.99
N GLN A 179 23.90 12.91 14.11
CA GLN A 179 24.79 12.47 13.04
C GLN A 179 23.99 12.08 11.80
N PRO A 180 24.56 12.25 10.58
CA PRO A 180 23.91 11.82 9.35
C PRO A 180 23.56 10.34 9.40
N ARG A 181 22.29 10.01 9.20
CA ARG A 181 21.78 8.65 9.09
C ARG A 181 21.30 8.41 7.67
N LEU A 182 21.97 7.49 7.00
CA LEU A 182 21.56 6.93 5.71
C LEU A 182 20.77 5.65 5.96
N THR A 183 19.55 5.57 5.42
CA THR A 183 18.77 4.33 5.38
C THR A 183 18.52 3.97 3.93
N ILE A 184 18.81 2.72 3.57
CA ILE A 184 18.49 2.15 2.27
C ILE A 184 17.59 0.95 2.52
N LYS A 185 16.45 0.90 1.83
CA LYS A 185 15.50 -0.19 1.90
C LYS A 185 15.14 -0.62 0.49
N VAL A 186 15.31 -1.90 0.19
CA VAL A 186 14.93 -2.48 -1.10
C VAL A 186 14.04 -3.66 -0.84
N GLU A 187 12.86 -3.65 -1.46
CA GLU A 187 11.86 -4.69 -1.40
C GLU A 187 11.59 -5.17 -2.82
N SER A 188 11.55 -6.47 -3.02
CA SER A 188 11.12 -7.06 -4.29
C SER A 188 10.17 -8.20 -4.00
N GLY A 189 9.17 -8.35 -4.86
CA GLY A 189 8.12 -9.34 -4.73
C GLY A 189 7.61 -9.79 -6.09
N VAL A 190 6.76 -10.79 -6.05
CA VAL A 190 6.00 -11.25 -7.21
C VAL A 190 4.52 -11.19 -6.90
N THR A 191 3.72 -10.90 -7.92
CA THR A 191 2.27 -10.75 -7.84
C THR A 191 1.61 -11.70 -8.82
N ASN A 192 0.53 -12.35 -8.42
CA ASN A 192 -0.26 -13.25 -9.25
C ASN A 192 -1.76 -13.04 -9.01
N PHE A 193 -2.59 -13.63 -9.88
CA PHE A 193 -4.03 -13.63 -9.69
C PHE A 193 -4.42 -14.53 -8.51
N THR A 194 -5.14 -13.98 -7.54
CA THR A 194 -5.67 -14.75 -6.40
C THR A 194 -6.74 -15.74 -6.82
N LYS A 195 -7.52 -15.40 -7.86
CA LYS A 195 -8.57 -16.24 -8.41
C LYS A 195 -8.76 -15.95 -9.89
N THR A 196 -8.79 -16.99 -10.70
CA THR A 196 -9.14 -16.93 -12.13
C THR A 196 -10.41 -17.75 -12.36
N PRO A 197 -11.26 -17.36 -13.32
CA PRO A 197 -12.41 -18.18 -13.69
C PRO A 197 -11.92 -19.52 -14.26
N GLU A 198 -12.48 -20.62 -13.78
CA GLU A 198 -12.27 -21.94 -14.39
C GLU A 198 -13.10 -22.00 -15.67
N LEU A 199 -12.42 -21.90 -16.82
CA LEU A 199 -13.06 -22.00 -18.13
C LEU A 199 -13.11 -23.46 -18.55
N LEU A 200 -14.21 -23.82 -19.23
CA LEU A 200 -14.35 -25.12 -19.83
C LEU A 200 -13.37 -25.26 -20.99
N ASN A 201 -12.69 -26.40 -21.10
CA ASN A 201 -11.85 -26.67 -22.27
C ASN A 201 -12.71 -26.85 -23.53
N GLY A 202 -12.11 -26.70 -24.71
CA GLY A 202 -12.82 -26.75 -25.99
C GLY A 202 -13.54 -28.07 -26.25
N VAL A 203 -12.98 -29.20 -25.81
CA VAL A 203 -13.55 -30.55 -26.02
C VAL A 203 -14.82 -30.74 -25.21
N ASP A 204 -14.78 -30.36 -23.94
CA ASP A 204 -15.92 -30.47 -23.03
C ASP A 204 -17.02 -29.51 -23.49
N TYR A 205 -16.66 -28.31 -23.96
CA TYR A 205 -17.61 -27.37 -24.56
C TYR A 205 -18.33 -28.00 -25.75
N MET A 206 -17.61 -28.58 -26.71
CA MET A 206 -18.23 -29.23 -27.88
C MET A 206 -19.16 -30.39 -27.46
N THR A 207 -18.73 -31.18 -26.48
CA THR A 207 -19.49 -32.34 -25.99
C THR A 207 -20.79 -31.92 -25.30
N LEU A 208 -20.70 -30.98 -24.35
CA LEU A 208 -21.85 -30.45 -23.62
C LEU A 208 -22.80 -29.68 -24.54
N TYR A 209 -22.27 -28.96 -25.53
CA TYR A 209 -23.11 -28.26 -26.50
C TYR A 209 -23.91 -29.23 -27.36
N ASN A 210 -23.30 -30.31 -27.85
CA ASN A 210 -24.02 -31.36 -28.56
C ASN A 210 -25.05 -32.05 -27.66
N GLU A 211 -24.72 -32.32 -26.41
CA GLU A 211 -25.67 -32.87 -25.43
C GLU A 211 -26.87 -31.96 -25.23
N ALA A 212 -26.65 -30.66 -25.02
CA ALA A 212 -27.71 -29.68 -24.89
C ALA A 212 -28.63 -29.65 -26.14
N ARG A 213 -28.05 -29.75 -27.34
CA ARG A 213 -28.81 -29.80 -28.60
C ARG A 213 -29.63 -31.08 -28.73
N ARG A 214 -29.05 -32.24 -28.40
CA ARG A 214 -29.79 -33.51 -28.36
C ARG A 214 -30.97 -33.45 -27.40
N ASN A 215 -30.76 -32.90 -26.19
CA ASN A 215 -31.81 -32.73 -25.19
C ASN A 215 -32.92 -31.78 -25.67
N ALA A 216 -32.60 -30.81 -26.54
CA ALA A 216 -33.56 -29.92 -27.18
C ALA A 216 -34.20 -30.52 -28.47
N GLY A 217 -33.92 -31.77 -28.82
CA GLY A 217 -34.42 -32.41 -30.04
C GLY A 217 -33.80 -31.87 -31.34
N GLN A 218 -32.67 -31.18 -31.25
CA GLN A 218 -31.94 -30.62 -32.38
C GLN A 218 -30.80 -31.54 -32.82
N SER A 219 -30.41 -31.44 -34.10
CA SER A 219 -29.19 -32.10 -34.59
C SER A 219 -27.95 -31.53 -33.91
N GLU A 220 -26.95 -32.38 -33.67
CA GLU A 220 -25.65 -31.99 -33.15
C GLU A 220 -24.95 -30.99 -34.09
N THR A 221 -24.14 -30.10 -33.51
CA THR A 221 -23.39 -29.09 -34.28
C THR A 221 -21.97 -29.56 -34.56
N TYR A 222 -21.31 -30.14 -33.57
CA TYR A 222 -19.93 -30.61 -33.70
C TYR A 222 -19.91 -32.08 -34.12
N SER A 223 -19.13 -32.44 -35.14
CA SER A 223 -19.02 -33.85 -35.50
C SER A 223 -18.11 -34.60 -34.50
N PRO A 224 -18.29 -35.92 -34.30
CA PRO A 224 -17.36 -36.71 -33.49
C PRO A 224 -15.90 -36.61 -33.96
N ARG A 225 -15.69 -36.40 -35.26
CA ARG A 225 -14.36 -36.18 -35.85
C ARG A 225 -13.75 -34.87 -35.37
N ASP A 226 -14.50 -33.77 -35.37
CA ASP A 226 -13.99 -32.46 -34.93
C ASP A 226 -13.64 -32.45 -33.44
N ILE A 227 -14.45 -33.14 -32.62
CA ILE A 227 -14.18 -33.33 -31.19
C ILE A 227 -12.87 -34.11 -30.98
N LEU A 228 -12.66 -35.20 -31.76
CA LEU A 228 -11.42 -35.98 -31.71
C LEU A 228 -10.20 -35.20 -32.18
N LEU A 229 -10.33 -34.42 -33.25
CA LEU A 229 -9.24 -33.57 -33.76
C LEU A 229 -8.83 -32.52 -32.74
N THR A 230 -9.81 -31.83 -32.14
CA THR A 230 -9.59 -30.86 -31.05
C THR A 230 -8.94 -31.51 -29.83
N ARG A 231 -9.39 -32.71 -29.45
CA ARG A 231 -8.81 -33.48 -28.34
C ARG A 231 -7.39 -33.96 -28.61
N SER A 232 -7.09 -34.31 -29.86
CA SER A 232 -5.79 -34.86 -30.25
C SER A 232 -4.69 -33.80 -30.27
N GLY A 233 -5.03 -32.52 -30.45
CA GLY A 233 -4.06 -31.44 -30.60
C GLY A 233 -3.21 -31.53 -31.88
N LEU A 234 -3.56 -32.39 -32.84
CA LEU A 234 -2.79 -32.60 -34.07
C LEU A 234 -2.85 -31.41 -35.04
N ASP A 235 -3.94 -30.64 -35.01
CA ASP A 235 -4.10 -29.41 -35.80
C ASP A 235 -4.65 -28.27 -34.91
N PRO A 236 -3.80 -27.63 -34.10
CA PRO A 236 -4.22 -26.55 -33.20
C PRO A 236 -4.67 -25.27 -33.93
N TYR A 237 -4.36 -25.11 -35.22
CA TYR A 237 -4.74 -23.93 -35.99
C TYR A 237 -6.19 -24.02 -36.45
N MET A 238 -6.60 -25.19 -36.95
CA MET A 238 -7.97 -25.43 -37.39
C MET A 238 -8.88 -25.89 -36.24
N TYR A 239 -8.34 -26.61 -35.25
CA TYR A 239 -9.06 -27.18 -34.11
C TYR A 239 -8.38 -26.80 -32.77
N PRO A 240 -8.36 -25.52 -32.40
CA PRO A 240 -7.71 -25.04 -31.19
C PRO A 240 -8.41 -25.50 -29.91
N ASN A 241 -7.62 -25.85 -28.91
CA ASN A 241 -8.05 -25.98 -27.52
C ASN A 241 -7.11 -25.13 -26.65
N VAL A 242 -7.39 -23.82 -26.61
CA VAL A 242 -6.50 -22.82 -26.00
C VAL A 242 -6.99 -22.46 -24.61
N ASP A 243 -6.10 -22.52 -23.63
CA ASP A 243 -6.31 -21.89 -22.33
C ASP A 243 -6.06 -20.38 -22.48
N TRP A 244 -7.13 -19.62 -22.68
CA TRP A 244 -7.04 -18.18 -22.88
C TRP A 244 -6.54 -17.43 -21.65
N ILE A 245 -6.75 -17.95 -20.44
CA ILE A 245 -6.24 -17.30 -19.22
C ILE A 245 -4.73 -17.41 -19.20
N ASP A 246 -4.18 -18.61 -19.44
CA ASP A 246 -2.73 -18.76 -19.55
C ASP A 246 -2.19 -18.03 -20.79
N GLU A 247 -2.84 -18.05 -21.95
CA GLU A 247 -2.30 -17.40 -23.15
C GLU A 247 -2.19 -15.87 -23.00
N VAL A 248 -3.17 -15.23 -22.36
CA VAL A 248 -3.23 -13.77 -22.23
C VAL A 248 -2.45 -13.25 -21.02
N TYR A 249 -2.40 -14.01 -19.93
CA TYR A 249 -1.85 -13.54 -18.66
C TYR A 249 -0.59 -14.29 -18.24
N LYS A 250 0.32 -13.57 -17.59
CA LYS A 250 1.48 -14.14 -16.91
C LYS A 250 1.02 -14.83 -15.63
N SER A 251 1.72 -15.90 -15.25
CA SER A 251 1.50 -16.56 -13.97
C SER A 251 1.98 -15.69 -12.79
N PHE A 252 3.02 -14.87 -13.01
CA PHE A 252 3.58 -13.94 -12.03
C PHE A 252 4.11 -12.67 -12.71
N SER A 253 4.05 -11.55 -12.01
CA SER A 253 4.70 -10.29 -12.39
C SER A 253 5.50 -9.72 -11.23
N SER A 254 6.66 -9.14 -11.51
CA SER A 254 7.53 -8.59 -10.48
C SER A 254 7.07 -7.21 -10.01
N VAL A 255 7.28 -6.95 -8.72
CA VAL A 255 7.21 -5.62 -8.12
C VAL A 255 8.53 -5.35 -7.40
N THR A 256 9.07 -4.15 -7.56
CA THR A 256 10.29 -3.71 -6.88
C THR A 256 10.07 -2.32 -6.32
N ASN A 257 10.49 -2.12 -5.09
CA ASN A 257 10.43 -0.86 -4.39
C ASN A 257 11.80 -0.59 -3.75
N ALA A 258 12.37 0.57 -4.00
CA ALA A 258 13.68 0.95 -3.49
C ALA A 258 13.59 2.36 -2.90
N HIS A 259 14.09 2.50 -1.68
CA HIS A 259 14.04 3.73 -0.90
C HIS A 259 15.44 4.06 -0.40
N LEU A 260 15.79 5.31 -0.52
CA LEU A 260 16.98 5.90 0.06
C LEU A 260 16.57 7.15 0.80
N ASN A 261 16.91 7.22 2.08
CA ASN A 261 16.73 8.44 2.86
C ASN A 261 18.00 8.82 3.61
N VAL A 262 18.24 10.12 3.68
CA VAL A 262 19.35 10.72 4.43
C VAL A 262 18.77 11.76 5.36
N THR A 263 19.01 11.57 6.65
CA THR A 263 18.50 12.47 7.69
C THR A 263 19.64 12.90 8.60
N GLY A 264 19.58 14.12 9.11
CA GLY A 264 20.57 14.61 10.06
C GLY A 264 20.51 16.11 10.24
N GLY A 265 21.44 16.64 11.04
CA GLY A 265 21.55 18.07 11.24
C GLY A 265 21.99 18.45 12.64
N SER A 266 22.07 19.74 12.87
CA SER A 266 22.32 20.36 14.18
C SER A 266 21.05 21.02 14.71
N GLU A 267 21.08 21.51 15.95
CA GLU A 267 19.95 22.26 16.54
C GLU A 267 19.52 23.47 15.68
N LYS A 268 20.45 24.05 14.92
CA LYS A 268 20.19 25.22 14.06
C LYS A 268 19.71 24.88 12.66
N VAL A 269 20.13 23.74 12.12
CA VAL A 269 19.81 23.34 10.74
C VAL A 269 19.57 21.84 10.69
N ARG A 270 18.39 21.44 10.24
CA ARG A 270 17.98 20.04 10.08
C ARG A 270 17.69 19.78 8.60
N TYR A 271 18.09 18.62 8.10
CA TYR A 271 17.86 18.22 6.72
C TYR A 271 17.29 16.80 6.64
N TYR A 272 16.46 16.60 5.63
CA TYR A 272 15.89 15.33 5.23
C TYR A 272 15.92 15.32 3.71
N VAL A 273 16.49 14.28 3.12
CA VAL A 273 16.52 14.04 1.68
C VAL A 273 16.07 12.62 1.44
N SER A 274 15.11 12.41 0.55
CA SER A 274 14.67 11.08 0.13
C SER A 274 14.65 10.94 -1.39
N ALA A 275 14.92 9.71 -1.82
CA ALA A 275 14.75 9.27 -3.19
C ALA A 275 14.13 7.89 -3.15
N SER A 276 13.07 7.68 -3.92
CA SER A 276 12.45 6.37 -4.06
C SER A 276 12.16 6.02 -5.50
N PHE A 277 12.13 4.70 -5.74
CA PHE A 277 11.87 4.09 -7.03
C PHE A 277 10.93 2.92 -6.85
N TYR A 278 9.81 2.97 -7.55
CA TYR A 278 8.83 1.91 -7.59
C TYR A 278 8.63 1.43 -9.02
N ASP A 279 8.68 0.12 -9.24
CA ASP A 279 8.43 -0.53 -10.54
C ASP A 279 7.51 -1.73 -10.32
N GLN A 280 6.34 -1.70 -10.93
CA GLN A 280 5.37 -2.78 -10.93
C GLN A 280 5.08 -3.19 -12.36
N GLU A 281 5.37 -4.45 -12.67
CA GLU A 281 5.14 -4.97 -14.01
C GLU A 281 3.68 -5.41 -14.19
N GLY A 282 3.15 -5.20 -15.40
CA GLY A 282 1.83 -5.66 -15.77
C GLY A 282 1.74 -7.17 -16.02
N GLN A 283 0.54 -7.70 -15.78
CA GLN A 283 0.23 -9.13 -15.81
C GLN A 283 -0.03 -9.69 -17.21
N TYR A 284 0.01 -8.88 -18.28
CA TYR A 284 -0.27 -9.38 -19.63
C TYR A 284 0.96 -10.00 -20.29
N LYS A 285 0.77 -11.14 -20.97
CA LYS A 285 1.75 -11.73 -21.89
C LYS A 285 1.69 -10.96 -23.21
N VAL A 286 2.53 -9.93 -23.34
CA VAL A 286 2.60 -9.12 -24.56
C VAL A 286 3.97 -9.18 -25.21
N LYS A 287 3.99 -9.10 -26.54
CA LYS A 287 5.22 -8.92 -27.31
C LYS A 287 5.46 -7.42 -27.54
N LYS A 288 6.72 -6.99 -27.46
CA LYS A 288 7.10 -5.63 -27.82
C LYS A 288 6.84 -5.43 -29.32
N MET A 289 6.12 -4.37 -29.67
CA MET A 289 5.89 -3.98 -31.06
C MET A 289 6.59 -2.65 -31.30
N ASN A 290 7.52 -2.60 -32.26
CA ASN A 290 8.27 -1.40 -32.62
C ASN A 290 8.96 -0.70 -31.42
N GLY A 291 9.50 -1.49 -30.48
CA GLY A 291 10.16 -0.99 -29.27
C GLY A 291 9.22 -0.57 -28.14
N TYR A 292 7.91 -0.44 -28.42
CA TYR A 292 6.89 -0.16 -27.41
C TYR A 292 6.46 -1.45 -26.70
N ASN A 293 6.36 -1.40 -25.38
CA ASN A 293 5.78 -2.47 -24.57
C ASN A 293 4.34 -2.08 -24.22
N PRO A 294 3.32 -2.74 -24.78
CA PRO A 294 1.92 -2.41 -24.50
C PRO A 294 1.46 -2.93 -23.13
N ASN A 295 2.33 -3.56 -22.35
CA ASN A 295 1.99 -4.03 -21.02
C ASN A 295 1.71 -2.84 -20.09
N LEU A 296 0.71 -2.99 -19.23
CA LEU A 296 0.34 -1.99 -18.24
C LEU A 296 1.29 -2.06 -17.04
N SER A 297 2.52 -1.56 -17.22
CA SER A 297 3.51 -1.43 -16.15
C SER A 297 3.49 -0.02 -15.57
N TYR A 298 3.70 0.08 -14.26
CA TYR A 298 3.75 1.36 -13.55
C TYR A 298 5.12 1.60 -12.94
N ARG A 299 5.67 2.79 -13.20
CA ARG A 299 6.96 3.24 -12.67
C ARG A 299 6.81 4.61 -12.02
N ARG A 300 7.30 4.74 -10.80
CA ARG A 300 7.30 6.00 -10.05
C ARG A 300 8.71 6.31 -9.55
N TYR A 301 9.06 7.58 -9.63
CA TYR A 301 10.30 8.13 -9.10
C TYR A 301 9.91 9.32 -8.23
N ASP A 302 10.24 9.26 -6.95
CA ASP A 302 9.97 10.36 -6.03
C ASP A 302 11.29 10.90 -5.49
N PHE A 303 11.38 12.22 -5.38
CA PHE A 303 12.52 12.93 -4.83
C PHE A 303 12.01 14.05 -3.94
N ARG A 304 12.62 14.17 -2.76
CA ARG A 304 12.23 15.18 -1.77
C ARG A 304 13.42 15.71 -0.99
#